data_AF-A0A1J3FDG4-F1
#
_entry.id   AF-A0A1J3FDG4-F1
#
_cell.length_a   1.000
_cell.length_b   1.000
_cell.length_c   1.000
_cell.angle_alpha   90.00
_cell.angle_beta   90.00
_cell.angle_gamma   90.00
#
_symmetry.space_group_name_H-M   'P 1'
#
loop_
_entity.id
_entity.type
_entity.pdbx_description
1 polymer ?
#
loop_
_entity_poly.entity_id
_entity_poly.type
_entity_poly.pdbx_seq_one_letter_code
_entity_poly.pdbx_strand_id
1 'polypeptide(L)'
;MFRLFRKKKKKKEEEIHFQKNGSLLLEELIASSGGKYNPIRMFSSSQILQATNHFDWNYVISEDRFVWFKGMIENRCVLIKKFQDCSLFDADNFYRDIAVSSLMSSHKNVLKLLGCCLEFPHPVLVCEYPETEL
;
A
#
# COMPACT_ATOMS: atom_id res chain seq x y z
N MET A 1 23.06 4.60 22.77
CA MET A 1 22.00 5.60 23.01
C MET A 1 21.32 6.08 21.72
N PHE A 2 22.05 6.56 20.71
CA PHE A 2 21.50 7.11 19.44
C PHE A 2 20.55 6.18 18.65
N ARG A 3 20.81 4.87 18.57
CA ARG A 3 19.99 3.91 17.81
C ARG A 3 18.56 3.76 18.37
N LEU A 4 18.40 3.84 19.69
CA LEU A 4 17.09 3.80 20.34
C LEU A 4 16.28 5.06 20.06
N PHE A 5 16.92 6.25 20.11
CA PHE A 5 16.27 7.51 19.75
C PHE A 5 15.81 7.52 18.29
N ARG A 6 16.64 7.05 17.36
CA ARG A 6 16.26 6.93 15.94
C ARG A 6 15.07 5.99 15.74
N LYS A 7 15.06 4.83 16.40
CA LYS A 7 13.93 3.89 16.36
C LYS A 7 12.63 4.51 16.91
N LYS A 8 12.71 5.21 18.05
CA LYS A 8 11.56 5.92 18.64
C LYS A 8 11.01 7.00 17.70
N LYS A 9 11.90 7.77 17.05
CA LYS A 9 11.51 8.80 16.08
C LYS A 9 10.78 8.19 14.88
N LYS A 10 11.34 7.14 14.27
CA LYS A 10 10.72 6.43 13.13
C LYS A 10 9.32 5.91 13.48
N LYS A 11 9.17 5.26 14.63
CA LYS A 11 7.87 4.75 15.10
C LYS A 11 6.84 5.87 15.30
N LYS A 12 7.28 7.04 15.77
CA LYS A 12 6.41 8.20 15.90
C LYS A 12 5.96 8.74 14.53
N GLU A 13 6.85 8.76 13.55
CA GLU A 13 6.51 9.16 12.17
C GLU A 13 5.54 8.17 11.52
N GLU A 14 5.76 6.86 11.69
CA GLU A 14 4.86 5.79 11.22
C GLU A 14 3.45 5.94 11.82
N GLU A 15 3.34 6.23 13.11
CA GLU A 15 2.06 6.49 13.78
C GLU A 15 1.35 7.73 13.23
N ILE A 16 2.08 8.83 12.99
CA ILE A 16 1.51 10.07 12.41
C ILE A 16 0.92 9.79 11.03
N HIS A 17 1.66 9.07 10.18
CA HIS A 17 1.16 8.69 8.86
C HIS A 17 -0.04 7.74 8.96
N PHE A 18 0.02 6.75 9.85
CA PHE A 18 -1.07 5.79 10.04
C PHE A 18 -2.38 6.49 10.40
N GLN A 19 -2.35 7.41 11.36
CA GLN A 19 -3.54 8.17 11.78
C GLN A 19 -4.07 9.06 10.65
N LYS A 20 -3.18 9.83 9.99
CA LYS A 20 -3.57 10.74 8.90
C LYS A 20 -4.14 9.99 7.70
N ASN A 21 -3.44 8.96 7.24
CA ASN A 21 -3.85 8.19 6.07
C ASN A 21 -5.09 7.35 6.37
N GLY A 22 -5.21 6.84 7.61
CA GLY A 22 -6.37 6.10 8.08
C GLY A 22 -7.65 6.93 8.10
N SER A 23 -7.58 8.19 8.57
CA SER A 23 -8.75 9.07 8.57
C SER A 23 -9.23 9.39 7.16
N LEU A 24 -8.32 9.73 6.25
CA LEU A 24 -8.64 10.04 4.86
C LEU A 24 -9.18 8.83 4.10
N LEU A 25 -8.61 7.64 4.33
CA LEU A 25 -9.13 6.41 3.76
C LEU A 25 -10.55 6.10 4.27
N LEU A 26 -10.81 6.30 5.56
CA LEU A 26 -12.12 6.06 6.14
C LEU A 26 -13.18 7.00 5.55
N GLU A 27 -12.88 8.30 5.46
CA GLU A 27 -13.74 9.29 4.82
C GLU A 27 -14.06 8.88 3.38
N GLU A 28 -13.06 8.43 2.63
CA GLU A 28 -13.22 8.04 1.24
C GLU A 28 -14.03 6.75 1.05
N LEU A 29 -13.86 5.77 1.93
CA LEU A 29 -14.67 4.54 1.95
C LEU A 29 -16.14 4.86 2.25
N ILE A 30 -16.41 5.82 3.15
CA ILE A 30 -17.78 6.28 3.42
C ILE A 30 -18.35 7.02 2.21
N ALA A 31 -17.59 7.96 1.63
CA ALA A 31 -18.03 8.77 0.50
C ALA A 31 -18.27 7.93 -0.77
N SER A 32 -17.45 6.91 -1.03
CA SER A 32 -17.48 6.16 -2.28
C SER A 32 -18.47 5.00 -2.29
N SER A 33 -18.72 4.37 -1.14
CA SER A 33 -19.51 3.13 -1.06
C SER A 33 -20.42 3.03 0.16
N GLY A 34 -20.61 4.12 0.90
CA GLY A 34 -21.36 4.11 2.16
C GLY A 34 -20.68 3.24 3.23
N GLY A 35 -19.35 3.13 3.18
CA GLY A 35 -18.56 2.32 4.11
C GLY A 35 -18.52 0.82 3.78
N LYS A 36 -19.02 0.41 2.61
CA LYS A 36 -18.95 -0.99 2.15
C LYS A 36 -17.64 -1.24 1.41
N TYR A 37 -16.87 -2.21 1.89
CA TYR A 37 -15.63 -2.62 1.23
C TYR A 37 -15.31 -4.08 1.53
N ASN A 38 -14.53 -4.74 0.67
CA ASN A 38 -13.97 -6.05 1.01
C ASN A 38 -12.85 -5.85 2.04
N PRO A 39 -12.71 -6.73 3.06
CA PRO A 39 -11.74 -6.57 4.13
C PRO A 39 -10.32 -6.26 3.62
N ILE A 40 -9.75 -5.15 4.09
CA ILE A 40 -8.41 -4.69 3.72
C ILE A 40 -7.45 -5.05 4.86
N ARG A 41 -6.48 -5.94 4.60
CA ARG A 41 -5.45 -6.25 5.58
C ARG A 41 -4.51 -5.06 5.78
N MET A 42 -4.27 -4.66 7.02
CA MET A 42 -3.24 -3.67 7.34
C MET A 42 -1.87 -4.36 7.46
N PHE A 43 -0.93 -3.98 6.61
CA PHE A 43 0.47 -4.41 6.68
C PHE A 43 1.32 -3.35 7.38
N SER A 44 2.34 -3.79 8.11
CA SER A 44 3.33 -2.87 8.68
C SER A 44 4.35 -2.44 7.63
N SER A 45 4.93 -1.25 7.81
CA SER A 45 6.04 -0.77 6.98
C SER A 45 7.22 -1.74 6.98
N SER A 46 7.46 -2.44 8.09
CA SER A 46 8.51 -3.45 8.21
C SER A 46 8.29 -4.65 7.29
N GLN A 47 7.05 -5.14 7.18
CA GLN A 47 6.70 -6.23 6.26
C GLN A 47 6.88 -5.81 4.81
N ILE A 48 6.44 -4.59 4.46
CA ILE A 48 6.61 -4.05 3.11
C ILE A 48 8.09 -3.92 2.75
N LEU A 49 8.90 -3.32 3.64
CA LEU A 49 10.33 -3.16 3.41
C LEU A 49 11.06 -4.50 3.31
N GLN A 50 10.68 -5.49 4.11
CA GLN A 50 11.27 -6.83 4.00
C GLN A 50 10.88 -7.49 2.68
N ALA A 51 9.62 -7.37 2.26
CA ALA A 51 9.11 -8.00 1.05
C ALA A 51 9.74 -7.43 -0.23
N THR A 52 10.12 -6.15 -0.25
CA THR A 52 10.70 -5.47 -1.42
C THR A 52 12.21 -5.26 -1.35
N ASN A 53 12.89 -5.88 -0.36
CA ASN A 53 14.29 -5.60 -0.06
C ASN A 53 14.59 -4.08 0.03
N HIS A 54 13.79 -3.36 0.82
CA HIS A 54 13.86 -1.90 0.98
C HIS A 54 13.58 -1.12 -0.31
N PHE A 55 12.62 -1.58 -1.12
CA PHE A 55 12.29 -1.02 -2.44
C PHE A 55 13.49 -1.05 -3.41
N ASP A 56 14.19 -2.17 -3.42
CA ASP A 56 15.30 -2.40 -4.35
C ASP A 56 14.78 -2.48 -5.79
N TRP A 57 15.41 -1.70 -6.67
CA TRP A 57 15.05 -1.58 -8.08
C TRP A 57 15.14 -2.90 -8.86
N ASN A 58 15.94 -3.86 -8.39
CA ASN A 58 16.01 -5.20 -8.98
C ASN A 58 14.68 -5.97 -8.90
N TYR A 59 13.77 -5.55 -8.02
CA TYR A 59 12.44 -6.17 -7.86
C TYR A 59 11.33 -5.40 -8.57
N VAL A 60 11.65 -4.35 -9.33
CA VAL A 60 10.65 -3.58 -10.09
C VAL A 60 10.15 -4.40 -11.26
N ILE A 61 8.83 -4.49 -11.37
CA ILE A 61 8.11 -5.13 -12.47
C ILE A 61 7.76 -4.08 -13.53
N SER A 62 7.32 -2.92 -13.08
CA SER A 62 7.01 -1.79 -13.95
C SER A 62 7.13 -0.47 -13.19
N GLU A 63 7.45 0.57 -13.93
CA GLU A 63 7.52 1.94 -13.47
C GLU A 63 6.73 2.82 -14.45
N ASP A 64 5.77 3.55 -13.91
CA ASP A 64 5.09 4.66 -14.57
C ASP A 64 4.66 5.63 -13.46
N ARG A 65 3.39 6.06 -13.39
CA ARG A 65 2.86 6.84 -12.26
C ARG A 65 3.08 6.15 -10.90
N PHE A 66 3.14 4.82 -10.92
CA PHE A 66 3.39 4.00 -9.75
C PHE A 66 4.53 3.03 -10.09
N VAL A 67 5.31 2.70 -9.07
CA VAL A 67 6.32 1.64 -9.16
C VAL A 67 5.72 0.38 -8.58
N TRP A 68 5.66 -0.67 -9.40
CA TRP A 68 5.22 -1.99 -8.99
C TRP A 68 6.44 -2.85 -8.67
N PHE A 69 6.49 -3.37 -7.44
CA PHE A 69 7.53 -4.28 -6.98
C PHE A 69 6.98 -5.70 -6.87
N LYS A 70 7.77 -6.68 -7.28
CA LYS A 70 7.60 -8.07 -6.87
C LYS A 70 8.05 -8.19 -5.42
N GLY A 71 7.24 -8.79 -4.57
CA GLY A 71 7.61 -9.05 -3.18
C GLY A 71 7.15 -10.40 -2.68
N MET A 72 7.62 -10.76 -1.48
CA MET A 72 7.21 -11.97 -0.79
C MET A 72 6.78 -11.66 0.64
N ILE A 73 5.55 -12.01 1.01
CA ILE A 73 5.00 -11.86 2.35
C ILE A 73 4.43 -13.20 2.79
N GLU A 74 4.88 -13.73 3.93
CA GLU A 74 4.40 -15.01 4.48
C GLU A 74 4.46 -16.16 3.45
N ASN A 75 5.59 -16.23 2.73
CA ASN A 75 5.86 -17.19 1.65
C ASN A 75 4.88 -17.12 0.46
N ARG A 76 4.17 -15.99 0.28
CA ARG A 76 3.31 -15.73 -0.88
C ARG A 76 3.91 -14.63 -1.72
N CYS A 77 3.97 -14.86 -3.04
CA CYS A 77 4.34 -13.82 -3.99
C CYS A 77 3.23 -12.77 -4.06
N VAL A 78 3.61 -11.49 -4.03
CA VAL A 78 2.68 -10.36 -4.04
C VAL A 78 3.19 -9.27 -4.96
N LEU A 79 2.26 -8.43 -5.42
CA LEU A 79 2.55 -7.16 -6.06
C LEU A 79 2.46 -6.04 -5.03
N ILE A 80 3.49 -5.20 -4.96
CA ILE A 80 3.54 -4.04 -4.06
C ILE A 80 3.56 -2.78 -4.90
N LYS A 81 2.46 -2.02 -4.86
CA LYS A 81 2.30 -0.77 -5.60
C LYS A 81 2.70 0.40 -4.70
N LYS A 82 3.76 1.09 -5.08
CA LYS A 82 4.26 2.30 -4.41
C LYS A 82 4.07 3.49 -5.33
N PHE A 83 3.47 4.56 -4.81
CA PHE A 83 3.37 5.82 -5.53
C PHE A 83 4.74 6.47 -5.69
N GLN A 84 5.00 7.04 -6.88
CA GLN A 84 6.18 7.88 -7.10
C GLN A 84 5.89 9.28 -6.55
N ASP A 85 6.88 9.92 -5.91
CA ASP A 85 6.73 11.29 -5.40
C ASP A 85 6.36 12.21 -6.56
N CYS A 86 5.09 12.62 -6.62
CA CYS A 86 4.59 13.44 -7.70
C CYS A 86 3.84 14.63 -7.11
N SER A 87 4.50 15.79 -7.11
CA SER A 87 3.95 17.11 -6.81
C SER A 87 2.82 17.56 -7.75
N LEU A 88 2.39 16.70 -8.69
CA LEU A 88 1.45 17.01 -9.77
C LEU A 88 0.12 16.23 -9.67
N PHE A 89 -0.05 15.32 -8.71
CA PHE A 89 -1.30 14.58 -8.54
C PHE A 89 -2.01 14.99 -7.25
N ASP A 90 -3.33 15.18 -7.34
CA ASP A 90 -4.18 15.39 -6.17
C ASP A 90 -4.07 14.19 -5.25
N ALA A 91 -3.76 14.47 -3.98
CA ALA A 91 -3.62 13.47 -2.91
C ALA A 91 -4.87 12.58 -2.74
N ASP A 92 -6.01 13.03 -3.24
CA ASP A 92 -7.29 12.30 -3.22
C ASP A 92 -7.25 11.00 -4.03
N ASN A 93 -6.38 10.93 -5.04
CA ASN A 93 -6.30 9.75 -5.91
C ASN A 93 -5.82 8.48 -5.19
N PHE A 94 -5.05 8.61 -4.10
CA PHE A 94 -4.52 7.45 -3.37
C PHE A 94 -5.63 6.69 -2.65
N TYR A 95 -6.50 7.42 -1.96
CA TYR A 95 -7.56 6.82 -1.15
C TYR A 95 -8.68 6.29 -2.04
N ARG A 96 -9.03 7.00 -3.11
CA ARG A 96 -10.00 6.52 -4.12
C ARG A 96 -9.55 5.20 -4.73
N ASP A 97 -8.27 5.08 -5.07
CA ASP A 97 -7.69 3.85 -5.63
C ASP A 97 -7.85 2.66 -4.67
N ILE A 98 -7.57 2.86 -3.38
CA ILE A 98 -7.78 1.83 -2.35
C ILE A 98 -9.27 1.48 -2.23
N ALA A 99 -10.14 2.49 -2.11
CA ALA A 99 -11.57 2.28 -1.93
C ALA A 99 -12.18 1.49 -3.10
N VAL A 100 -11.92 1.92 -4.33
CA VAL A 100 -12.40 1.23 -5.55
C VAL A 100 -11.78 -0.15 -5.68
N SER A 101 -10.47 -0.29 -5.48
CA SER A 101 -9.80 -1.60 -5.55
C SER A 101 -10.36 -2.57 -4.52
N SER A 102 -10.61 -2.11 -3.29
CA SER A 102 -11.21 -2.94 -2.25
C SER A 102 -12.60 -3.41 -2.65
N LEU A 103 -13.44 -2.55 -3.23
CA LEU A 103 -14.79 -2.92 -3.67
C LEU A 103 -14.76 -3.91 -4.83
N MET A 104 -13.88 -3.70 -5.79
CA MET A 104 -13.80 -4.50 -7.02
C MET A 104 -13.05 -5.83 -6.86
N SER A 105 -12.33 -6.02 -5.75
CA SER A 105 -11.49 -7.20 -5.46
C SER A 105 -12.23 -8.55 -5.43
N SER A 106 -13.57 -8.55 -5.39
CA SER A 106 -14.38 -9.76 -5.51
C SER A 106 -14.60 -10.20 -6.96
N HIS A 107 -14.30 -9.36 -7.95
CA HIS A 107 -14.52 -9.65 -9.36
C HIS A 107 -13.34 -10.42 -9.95
N LYS A 108 -13.61 -11.56 -10.61
CA LYS A 108 -12.58 -12.49 -11.13
C LYS A 108 -11.62 -11.91 -12.18
N ASN A 109 -12.00 -10.81 -12.85
CA ASN A 109 -11.18 -10.16 -13.87
C ASN A 109 -10.50 -8.88 -13.36
N VAL A 110 -10.54 -8.63 -12.04
CA VAL A 110 -9.90 -7.47 -11.42
C VAL A 110 -8.78 -7.97 -10.52
N LEU A 111 -7.62 -7.32 -10.58
CA LEU A 111 -6.51 -7.62 -9.69
C LEU A 111 -6.93 -7.41 -8.23
N LYS A 112 -6.87 -8.47 -7.44
CA LYS A 112 -7.32 -8.44 -6.05
C LYS A 112 -6.38 -7.64 -5.15
N LEU A 113 -6.95 -6.67 -4.44
CA LEU A 113 -6.29 -6.02 -3.31
C LEU A 113 -6.29 -6.99 -2.12
N LEU A 114 -5.11 -7.31 -1.60
CA LEU A 114 -4.94 -8.10 -0.38
C LEU A 114 -4.92 -7.20 0.85
N GLY A 115 -4.41 -5.98 0.71
CA GLY A 115 -4.33 -5.02 1.79
C GLY A 115 -3.51 -3.78 1.43
N CYS A 116 -3.19 -2.98 2.44
CA CYS A 116 -2.32 -1.82 2.29
C CYS A 116 -1.52 -1.54 3.56
N CYS A 117 -0.53 -0.68 3.45
CA CYS A 117 0.24 -0.12 4.55
C CYS A 117 0.04 1.39 4.58
N LEU A 118 -0.37 1.91 5.74
CA LEU A 118 -0.66 3.33 5.96
C LEU A 118 0.45 4.07 6.71
N GLU A 119 1.51 3.38 7.10
CA GLU A 119 2.63 3.92 7.91
C GLU A 119 3.66 4.72 7.08
N PHE A 120 3.53 4.72 5.76
CA PHE A 120 4.35 5.52 4.84
C PHE A 120 3.73 6.90 4.60
N PRO A 121 4.52 7.88 4.10
CA PRO A 121 3.98 9.19 3.74
C PRO A 121 2.76 9.14 2.82
N HIS A 122 2.72 8.16 1.92
CA HIS A 122 1.58 7.83 1.05
C HIS A 122 1.29 6.34 1.19
N PRO A 123 0.02 5.90 1.15
CA PRO A 123 -0.32 4.48 1.27
C PRO A 123 0.40 3.59 0.25
N VAL A 124 0.82 2.40 0.68
CA VAL A 124 1.40 1.37 -0.19
C VAL A 124 0.43 0.21 -0.29
N LEU A 125 0.05 -0.21 -1.51
CA LEU A 125 -0.93 -1.27 -1.72
C LEU A 125 -0.23 -2.61 -1.92
N VAL A 126 -0.87 -3.67 -1.44
CA VAL A 126 -0.45 -5.06 -1.62
C VAL A 126 -1.54 -5.79 -2.37
N CYS A 127 -1.22 -6.28 -3.55
CA CYS A 127 -2.14 -7.02 -4.41
C CYS A 127 -1.67 -8.45 -4.59
N GLU A 128 -2.58 -9.31 -5.05
CA GLU A 128 -2.21 -10.66 -5.47
C GLU A 128 -1.19 -10.59 -6.61
N TYR A 129 -0.36 -11.63 -6.71
CA TYR A 129 0.50 -11.81 -7.86
C TYR A 129 -0.27 -12.65 -8.88
N PRO A 130 -0.55 -12.14 -10.11
CA PRO A 130 -1.18 -12.94 -11.13
C PRO A 130 -0.18 -14.02 -11.56
N GLU A 131 -0.49 -15.28 -11.26
CA GLU A 131 0.19 -16.45 -11.83
C GLU A 131 -0.22 -16.59 -13.30
N THR A 132 0.10 -15.59 -14.13
CA THR A 132 0.06 -15.75 -15.57
C THR A 132 1.49 -16.01 -16.00
N GLU A 133 1.79 -17.25 -16.33
CA GLU A 133 2.96 -17.59 -17.14
C GLU A 133 2.90 -16.70 -18.40
N LEU A 134 3.91 -15.84 -18.58
CA LEU A 134 4.19 -15.20 -19.87
C LEU A 134 4.78 -16.25 -20.81
#